data_AF-A0A953NRP9-F1
#
_entry.id   AF-A0A953NRP9-F1
#
_cell.length_a   1.000
_cell.length_b   1.000
_cell.length_c   1.000
_cell.angle_alpha   90.00
_cell.angle_beta   90.00
_cell.angle_gamma   90.00
#
_symmetry.space_group_name_H-M   'P 1'
#
loop_
_entity.id
_entity.type
_entity.pdbx_description
1 polymer ?
#
loop_
_entity_poly.entity_id
_entity_poly.type
_entity_poly.pdbx_seq_one_letter_code
_entity_poly.pdbx_strand_id
1 'polypeptide(L)' 'MTIGAERRAVPLEWLDSFCMRNFTGSAEFDDTLPLADGRLEAGRRVDPARLAAAMSEWFTKRGKGNGQAVVVELREVT' A
#
# COMPACT_ATOMS: atom_id res chain seq x y z
N MET A 1 -6.08 5.34 3.42
CA MET A 1 -4.83 5.97 3.87
C MET A 1 -5.11 7.36 4.41
N THR A 2 -4.18 7.90 5.19
CA THR A 2 -4.22 9.25 5.72
C THR A 2 -2.94 9.98 5.32
N ILE A 3 -3.06 11.22 4.86
CA ILE A 3 -1.94 12.13 4.58
C ILE A 3 -2.25 13.45 5.28
N GLY A 4 -1.45 13.81 6.28
CA GLY A 4 -1.80 14.91 7.18
C GLY A 4 -3.13 14.64 7.89
N ALA A 5 -4.12 15.49 7.67
CA ALA A 5 -5.48 15.35 8.22
C ALA A 5 -6.49 14.71 7.24
N GLU A 6 -6.09 14.47 5.98
CA GLU A 6 -7.00 13.97 4.95
C GLU A 6 -6.99 12.45 4.90
N ARG A 7 -8.18 11.84 5.02
CA ARG A 7 -8.38 10.40 4.79
C ARG A 7 -8.93 10.16 3.39
N ARG A 8 -8.25 9.32 2.62
CA ARG A 8 -8.66 8.95 1.25
C ARG A 8 -8.31 7.51 0.89
N ALA A 9 -8.90 7.01 -0.19
CA ALA A 9 -8.50 5.75 -0.81
C ALA A 9 -7.06 5.85 -1.34
N VAL A 10 -6.33 4.74 -1.35
CA VAL A 10 -5.03 4.68 -2.02
C VAL A 10 -5.29 4.62 -3.53
N PRO A 11 -4.74 5.52 -4.35
CA PRO A 11 -4.94 5.46 -5.80
C PRO A 11 -4.48 4.12 -6.39
N LEU A 12 -5.22 3.58 -7.36
CA LEU A 12 -4.91 2.32 -8.03
C LEU A 12 -3.48 2.34 -8.59
N GLU A 13 -3.08 3.43 -9.26
CA GLU A 13 -1.72 3.60 -9.79
C GLU A 13 -0.60 3.49 -8.72
N TRP A 14 -0.88 3.83 -7.47
CA TRP A 14 0.09 3.69 -6.38
C TRP A 14 0.15 2.24 -5.91
N LEU A 15 -0.99 1.56 -5.86
CA LEU A 15 -1.05 0.13 -5.57
C LEU A 15 -0.32 -0.66 -6.65
N ASP A 16 -0.55 -0.38 -7.93
CA ASP A 16 0.19 -0.96 -9.06
C ASP A 16 1.69 -0.77 -8.91
N SER A 17 2.11 0.47 -8.63
CA SER A 17 3.53 0.79 -8.46
C SER A 17 4.18 0.03 -7.29
N PHE A 18 3.43 -0.18 -6.19
CA PHE A 18 3.90 -0.89 -5.01
C PHE A 18 3.94 -2.41 -5.24
N CYS A 19 2.93 -2.99 -5.87
CA CYS A 19 2.84 -4.44 -6.07
C CYS A 19 3.82 -4.95 -7.16
N MET A 20 4.42 -4.05 -7.95
CA MET A 20 5.49 -4.41 -8.88
C MET A 20 6.81 -4.74 -8.15
N ARG A 21 7.22 -6.02 -8.19
CA ARG A 21 8.43 -6.62 -7.59
C ARG A 21 9.72 -5.78 -7.71
N ASN A 22 9.93 -5.08 -8.82
CA ASN A 22 11.12 -4.28 -9.05
C ASN A 22 11.23 -3.06 -8.12
N PHE A 23 10.15 -2.66 -7.44
CA PHE A 23 10.12 -1.44 -6.64
C PHE A 23 10.16 -1.64 -5.13
N THR A 24 9.74 -2.79 -4.63
CA THR A 24 9.82 -3.11 -3.19
C THR A 24 11.06 -3.92 -2.84
N GLY A 25 11.62 -4.66 -3.80
CA GLY A 25 12.79 -5.53 -3.59
C GLY A 25 12.54 -6.70 -2.63
N SER A 26 11.29 -6.93 -2.23
CA SER A 26 10.88 -7.96 -1.28
C SER A 26 9.85 -8.89 -1.90
N ALA A 27 10.15 -10.18 -1.92
CA ALA A 27 9.20 -11.21 -2.38
C ALA A 27 8.04 -11.44 -1.39
N GLU A 28 8.10 -10.83 -0.19
CA GLU A 28 7.06 -10.93 0.86
C GLU A 28 5.68 -10.47 0.38
N PHE A 29 5.64 -9.58 -0.62
CA PHE A 29 4.40 -8.99 -1.15
C PHE A 29 4.11 -9.37 -2.61
N ASP A 30 4.82 -10.36 -3.17
CA ASP A 30 4.60 -10.84 -4.55
C ASP A 30 3.19 -11.43 -4.72
N ASP A 31 2.58 -11.93 -3.64
CA ASP A 31 1.20 -12.43 -3.60
C ASP A 31 0.21 -11.30 -3.24
N THR A 32 0.34 -10.16 -3.92
CA THR A 32 -0.62 -9.04 -3.84
C THR A 32 -1.06 -8.59 -5.24
N LEU A 33 -2.34 -8.28 -5.39
CA LEU A 33 -2.94 -7.89 -6.67
C LEU A 33 -3.79 -6.62 -6.51
N PRO A 34 -3.42 -5.48 -7.12
CA PRO A 34 -4.24 -4.28 -7.11
C PRO A 34 -5.53 -4.49 -7.92
N LEU A 35 -6.67 -4.02 -7.39
CA LEU A 35 -7.99 -4.19 -8.03
C LEU A 35 -8.66 -2.87 -8.39
N ALA A 36 -8.63 -1.90 -7.47
CA ALA A 36 -9.24 -0.59 -7.63
C ALA A 36 -8.65 0.39 -6.60
N ASP A 37 -9.08 1.66 -6.64
CA ASP A 37 -8.73 2.62 -5.59
C ASP A 37 -9.08 2.07 -4.19
N GLY A 38 -8.05 1.96 -3.35
CA GLY A 38 -8.16 1.45 -1.99
C GLY A 38 -8.49 -0.04 -1.87
N ARG A 39 -8.39 -0.82 -2.96
CA ARG A 39 -8.65 -2.27 -2.96
C ARG A 39 -7.52 -3.04 -3.63
N LEU A 40 -7.08 -4.08 -2.94
CA LEU A 40 -6.15 -5.09 -3.44
C LEU A 40 -6.52 -6.44 -2.84
N GLU A 41 -6.17 -7.52 -3.53
CA GLU A 41 -6.13 -8.87 -2.94
C GLU A 41 -4.75 -9.11 -2.35
N ALA A 42 -4.73 -9.79 -1.22
CA ALA A 42 -3.50 -10.26 -0.58
C ALA A 42 -3.65 -11.76 -0.36
N GLY A 43 -2.61 -12.51 -0.73
CA GLY A 43 -2.53 -13.92 -0.46
C GLY A 43 -2.53 -14.22 1.03
N ARG A 44 -2.97 -15.43 1.39
CA ARG A 44 -3.14 -15.84 2.81
C ARG A 44 -1.87 -15.84 3.65
N ARG A 45 -0.69 -15.76 3.02
CA ARG A 45 0.61 -15.71 3.70
C ARG A 45 1.10 -14.28 3.94
N VAL A 46 0.45 -13.29 3.33
CA VAL A 46 0.81 -11.89 3.50
C VAL A 46 0.24 -11.41 4.82
N ASP A 47 1.11 -10.96 5.72
CA ASP A 47 0.68 -10.34 6.99
C ASP A 47 0.10 -8.94 6.71
N PRO A 48 -1.18 -8.68 7.03
CA PRO A 48 -1.82 -7.41 6.70
C PRO A 48 -1.21 -6.20 7.44
N ALA A 49 -0.75 -6.38 8.68
CA ALA A 49 -0.15 -5.31 9.46
C ALA A 49 1.21 -4.91 8.87
N ARG A 50 2.01 -5.90 8.47
CA ARG A 50 3.29 -5.74 7.79
C ARG A 50 3.12 -5.09 6.43
N LEU A 51 2.15 -5.53 5.63
CA LEU A 51 1.82 -4.93 4.34
C LEU A 51 1.45 -3.44 4.49
N ALA A 52 0.57 -3.11 5.44
CA ALA A 52 0.18 -1.73 5.71
C ALA A 52 1.38 -0.85 6.10
N ALA A 53 2.25 -1.35 6.98
CA ALA A 53 3.48 -0.66 7.39
C ALA A 53 4.44 -0.45 6.21
N ALA A 54 4.66 -1.48 5.40
CA ALA A 54 5.53 -1.40 4.22
C ALA A 54 5.00 -0.41 3.17
N MET A 55 3.69 -0.43 2.89
CA MET A 55 3.05 0.54 2.00
C MET A 55 3.22 1.98 2.51
N SER A 56 2.99 2.20 3.81
CA SER A 56 3.16 3.51 4.44
C SER A 56 4.58 4.05 4.28
N GLU A 57 5.58 3.22 4.57
CA GLU A 57 6.99 3.57 4.42
C GLU A 57 7.33 3.86 2.95
N TRP A 58 6.93 2.97 2.05
CA TRP A 58 7.27 3.07 0.63
C TRP A 58 6.64 4.31 0.00
N PHE A 59 5.35 4.57 0.22
CA PHE A 59 4.68 5.78 -0.31
C PHE A 59 5.31 7.07 0.23
N THR A 60 5.70 7.08 1.51
CA THR A 60 6.39 8.23 2.11
C THR A 60 7.75 8.44 1.47
N LYS A 61 8.58 7.39 1.35
CA LYS A 61 9.90 7.46 0.71
C LYS A 61 9.84 7.88 -0.77
N ARG A 62 8.74 7.55 -1.46
CA ARG A 62 8.49 7.94 -2.85
C ARG A 62 7.87 9.32 -3.02
N GLY A 63 7.68 10.07 -1.93
CA GLY A 63 7.14 11.43 -1.97
C GLY A 63 5.67 11.52 -2.34
N LYS A 64 4.93 10.40 -2.31
CA LYS A 64 3.51 10.35 -2.69
C LYS A 64 2.62 11.20 -1.78
N GLY A 65 3.06 11.44 -0.54
CA GLY A 65 2.40 12.32 0.42
C GLY A 65 2.68 13.81 0.27
N ASN A 66 3.30 14.28 -0.82
CA ASN A 66 3.65 15.69 -1.04
C ASN A 66 4.43 16.30 0.15
N GLY A 67 5.41 15.56 0.68
CA GLY A 67 6.22 15.97 1.83
C GLY A 67 5.61 15.62 3.20
N GLN A 68 4.39 15.10 3.26
CA GLN A 68 3.79 14.57 4.48
C GLN A 68 3.91 13.04 4.54
N ALA A 69 3.89 12.50 5.77
CA ALA A 69 3.85 11.06 5.98
C ALA A 69 2.54 10.46 5.46
N VAL A 70 2.66 9.32 4.77
CA VAL A 70 1.52 8.52 4.31
C VAL A 70 1.31 7.39 5.31
N VAL A 71 0.11 7.30 5.87
CA VAL A 71 -0.28 6.21 6.77
C VAL A 71 -1.34 5.35 6.10
N VAL A 72 -1.03 4.07 5.92
CA VAL A 72 -1.93 3.07 5.35
C VAL A 72 -2.47 2.20 6.47
N GLU A 73 -3.78 1.95 6.40
CA GLU A 73 -4.47 0.98 7.25
C GLU A 73 -5.22 0.04 6.31
N LEU A 74 -5.14 -1.25 6.60
CA LEU A 74 -5.83 -2.29 5.85
C LEU A 74 -6.96 -2.86 6.69
N ARG A 75 -8.05 -3.22 6.01
CA ARG A 75 -9.16 -3.98 6.59
C ARG A 75 -9.55 -5.05 5.59
N GLU A 76 -9.80 -6.26 6.07
CA GLU A 76 -10.42 -7.28 5.25
C GLU A 76 -11.85 -6.86 4.92
N VAL A 77 -12.27 -7.13 3.69
CA VAL A 77 -13.62 -6.88 3.19
C VAL A 77 -14.20 -8.24 2.83
N THR A 78 -15.22 -8.64 3.56
CA THR A 78 -15.97 -9.89 3.37
C THR A 78 -16.98 -9.75 2.23
#